data_AF-A0A922JWC7-F1
#
_entry.id   AF-A0A922JWC7-F1
#
_cell.length_a   1.000
_cell.length_b   1.000
_cell.length_c   1.000
_cell.angle_alpha   90.00
_cell.angle_beta   90.00
_cell.angle_gamma   90.00
#
_symmetry.space_group_name_H-M   'P 1'
#
loop_
_entity.id
_entity.type
_entity.pdbx_description
1 polymer ?
#
loop_
_entity_poly.entity_id
_entity_poly.type
_entity_poly.pdbx_seq_one_letter_code
_entity_poly.pdbx_strand_id
1 'polypeptide(L)'
;MWGNWCTNEIKGVFGVGLWKSIRMGWGDFIRNTNFKVGTGSNISFWHDVCCGDLALKLAFPSLFRIAKCKGAAVADSFLFSNNMLNWDVEFTRDLQDWEGC
;
A
#
# COMPACT_ATOMS: atom_id res chain seq x y z
N MET A 1 8.31 13.51 8.34
CA MET A 1 7.37 12.38 8.23
C MET A 1 6.60 12.53 6.92
N TRP A 2 6.43 11.42 6.22
CA TRP A 2 5.95 11.24 4.84
C TRP A 2 4.77 12.15 4.43
N GLY A 3 4.82 12.78 3.25
CA GLY A 3 3.70 13.61 2.79
C GLY A 3 3.88 14.34 1.46
N ASN A 4 4.36 13.66 0.41
CA ASN A 4 4.43 14.24 -0.95
C ASN A 4 3.19 13.92 -1.82
N TRP A 5 2.10 13.46 -1.19
CA TRP A 5 0.81 13.16 -1.85
C TRP A 5 -0.12 14.37 -1.94
N CYS A 6 0.23 15.46 -1.25
CA CYS A 6 -0.54 16.69 -1.26
C CYS A 6 0.04 17.64 -2.32
N THR A 7 -0.72 17.96 -3.36
CA THR A 7 -0.38 18.98 -4.37
C THR A 7 0.08 20.29 -3.73
N ASN A 8 1.03 21.04 -4.29
CA ASN A 8 1.46 22.30 -3.68
C ASN A 8 0.30 23.30 -3.53
N GLU A 9 0.38 24.18 -2.53
CA GLU A 9 -0.62 25.22 -2.29
C GLU A 9 -0.73 26.14 -3.52
N ILE A 10 -1.93 26.25 -4.10
CA ILE A 10 -2.16 27.04 -5.32
C ILE A 10 -2.26 28.52 -4.94
N LYS A 11 -1.14 29.26 -5.04
CA LYS A 11 -1.06 30.71 -4.77
C LYS A 11 -1.56 31.59 -5.94
N GLY A 12 -2.63 31.17 -6.62
CA GLY A 12 -3.20 31.88 -7.77
C GLY A 12 -4.40 32.75 -7.38
N VAL A 13 -4.38 34.03 -7.78
CA VAL A 13 -5.37 35.04 -7.36
C VAL A 13 -6.73 34.90 -8.08
N PHE A 14 -6.83 34.12 -9.16
CA PHE A 14 -8.06 34.00 -9.96
C PHE A 14 -8.48 32.54 -10.20
N GLY A 15 -9.79 32.28 -10.16
CA GLY A 15 -10.43 30.98 -10.41
C GLY A 15 -11.23 30.45 -9.22
N VAL A 16 -12.56 30.34 -9.39
CA VAL A 16 -13.48 29.64 -8.46
C VAL A 16 -13.51 28.17 -8.85
N GLY A 17 -12.65 27.36 -8.24
CA GLY A 17 -12.62 25.91 -8.45
C GLY A 17 -12.90 25.18 -7.14
N LEU A 18 -13.80 24.19 -7.17
CA LEU A 18 -14.08 23.31 -6.02
C LEU A 18 -12.79 22.78 -5.39
N TRP A 19 -11.83 22.36 -6.21
CA TRP A 19 -10.51 21.90 -5.78
C TRP A 19 -9.69 22.97 -5.06
N LYS A 20 -9.83 24.24 -5.44
CA LYS A 20 -9.17 25.37 -4.75
C LYS A 20 -9.77 25.59 -3.37
N SER A 21 -11.10 25.55 -3.24
CA SER A 21 -11.79 25.69 -1.96
C SER A 21 -11.50 24.53 -1.01
N ILE A 22 -11.51 23.29 -1.51
CA ILE A 22 -11.09 22.10 -0.74
C ILE A 22 -9.64 22.26 -0.27
N ARG A 23 -8.76 22.79 -1.13
CA ARG A 23 -7.35 22.99 -0.79
C ARG A 23 -7.13 24.08 0.26
N MET A 24 -7.84 25.20 0.16
CA MET A 24 -7.80 26.27 1.18
C MET A 24 -8.30 25.77 2.54
N GLY A 25 -9.31 24.91 2.55
CA GLY A 25 -9.83 24.27 3.75
C GLY A 25 -9.18 22.93 4.10
N TRP A 26 -8.02 22.58 3.53
CA TRP A 26 -7.48 21.21 3.63
C TRP A 26 -7.30 20.72 5.06
N GLY A 27 -6.89 21.61 5.98
CA GLY A 27 -6.68 21.29 7.39
C GLY A 27 -7.96 20.83 8.11
N ASP A 28 -9.11 21.46 7.83
CA ASP A 28 -10.40 21.06 8.41
C ASP A 28 -11.03 19.92 7.61
N PHE A 29 -10.87 19.95 6.28
CA PHE A 29 -11.38 18.93 5.37
C PHE A 29 -10.77 17.55 5.69
N ILE A 30 -9.45 17.47 5.89
CA ILE A 30 -8.80 16.19 6.17
C ILE A 30 -9.16 15.62 7.54
N ARG A 31 -9.45 16.47 8.53
CA ARG A 31 -9.93 16.04 9.85
C ARG A 31 -11.30 15.38 9.79
N ASN A 32 -12.10 15.75 8.79
CA ASN A 32 -13.44 15.22 8.57
C ASN A 32 -13.50 14.19 7.42
N THR A 33 -12.35 13.82 6.86
CA THR A 33 -12.26 12.84 5.78
C THR A 33 -11.65 11.55 6.29
N ASN A 34 -12.36 10.43 6.08
CA ASN A 34 -11.81 9.10 6.35
C ASN A 34 -11.40 8.47 5.03
N PHE A 35 -10.13 8.04 4.95
CA PHE A 35 -9.67 7.22 3.84
C PHE A 35 -10.06 5.77 4.11
N LYS A 36 -11.02 5.25 3.33
CA LYS A 36 -11.26 3.80 3.28
C LYS A 36 -10.19 3.19 2.39
N VAL A 37 -9.11 2.71 3.01
CA VAL A 37 -8.13 1.88 2.31
C VAL A 37 -8.87 0.61 1.88
N GLY A 38 -8.88 0.33 0.58
CA GLY A 38 -9.47 -0.91 0.06
C GLY A 38 -8.75 -2.11 0.65
N THR A 39 -9.43 -3.26 0.75
CA THR A 39 -8.92 -4.44 1.48
C THR A 39 -7.64 -5.03 0.87
N GLY A 40 -7.17 -4.56 -0.29
CA GLY A 40 -6.00 -5.12 -0.98
C GLY A 40 -6.27 -6.45 -1.68
N SER A 41 -7.52 -6.92 -1.70
CA SER A 41 -7.91 -8.25 -2.24
C SER A 41 -7.68 -8.40 -3.74
N ASN A 42 -7.59 -7.29 -4.49
CA ASN A 42 -7.35 -7.28 -5.92
C ASN A 42 -5.92 -6.85 -6.29
N ILE A 43 -5.04 -6.73 -5.29
CA ILE A 43 -3.65 -6.30 -5.48
C ILE A 43 -2.76 -7.46 -5.10
N SER A 44 -1.94 -7.96 -6.01
CA SER A 44 -0.98 -9.01 -5.75
C SER A 44 0.22 -8.46 -4.98
N PHE A 45 0.52 -9.05 -3.83
CA PHE A 45 1.61 -8.63 -2.95
C PHE A 45 2.96 -8.62 -3.66
N TRP A 46 3.25 -9.62 -4.49
CA TRP A 46 4.54 -9.72 -5.17
C TRP A 46 4.60 -9.07 -6.55
N HIS A 47 3.46 -9.02 -7.25
CA HIS A 47 3.43 -8.67 -8.66
C HIS A 47 3.07 -7.22 -8.91
N ASP A 48 2.26 -6.61 -8.03
CA ASP A 48 1.75 -5.26 -8.23
C ASP A 48 2.58 -4.23 -7.46
N VAL A 49 2.63 -3.02 -8.01
CA VAL A 49 3.31 -1.88 -7.38
C VAL A 49 2.36 -1.25 -6.37
N CYS A 50 2.54 -1.61 -5.10
CA CYS A 50 1.67 -1.14 -4.01
C CYS A 50 2.14 0.21 -3.45
N CYS A 51 3.45 0.35 -3.23
CA CYS A 51 4.10 1.56 -2.71
C CYS A 51 5.53 1.64 -3.24
N GLY A 52 5.90 2.76 -3.88
CA GLY A 52 7.18 2.95 -4.57
C GLY A 52 7.08 2.75 -6.08
N ASP A 53 8.23 2.52 -6.74
CA ASP A 53 8.33 2.51 -8.20
C ASP A 53 8.35 1.10 -8.82
N LEU A 54 8.61 0.07 -8.01
CA LEU A 54 8.83 -1.30 -8.46
C LEU A 54 8.02 -2.32 -7.65
N ALA A 55 7.64 -3.42 -8.30
CA ALA A 55 6.99 -4.55 -7.64
C ALA A 55 7.96 -5.26 -6.69
N LEU A 56 7.45 -5.82 -5.59
CA LEU A 56 8.27 -6.45 -4.55
C LEU A 56 9.09 -7.63 -5.09
N LYS A 57 8.60 -8.37 -6.09
CA LYS A 57 9.37 -9.44 -6.74
C LYS A 57 10.66 -8.97 -7.43
N LEU A 58 10.67 -7.72 -7.92
CA LEU A 58 11.81 -7.13 -8.62
C LEU A 58 12.80 -6.52 -7.63
N ALA A 59 12.28 -5.90 -6.56
CA ALA A 59 13.10 -5.33 -5.50
C ALA A 59 13.76 -6.42 -4.63
N PHE A 60 13.05 -7.53 -4.38
CA PHE A 60 13.49 -8.62 -3.49
C PHE A 60 13.37 -10.00 -4.15
N PRO A 61 14.12 -10.28 -5.23
CA PRO A 61 13.99 -11.53 -5.99
C PRO A 61 14.33 -12.78 -5.17
N SER A 62 15.30 -12.68 -4.25
CA SER A 62 15.64 -13.78 -3.34
C SER A 62 14.51 -14.12 -2.37
N LEU A 63 13.78 -13.10 -1.91
CA LEU A 63 12.66 -13.26 -0.98
C LEU A 63 11.43 -13.81 -1.70
N PHE A 64 11.16 -13.31 -2.92
CA PHE A 64 10.13 -13.85 -3.80
C PHE A 64 10.36 -15.33 -4.11
N ARG A 65 11.62 -15.75 -4.31
CA ARG A 65 11.96 -17.15 -4.63
C ARG A 65 11.49 -18.12 -3.54
N ILE A 66 11.62 -17.72 -2.27
CA ILE A 66 11.24 -18.51 -1.09
C ILE A 66 9.85 -18.14 -0.56
N ALA A 67 9.07 -17.34 -1.27
CA ALA A 67 7.70 -17.04 -0.86
C ALA A 67 6.82 -18.26 -1.10
N LYS A 68 6.06 -18.67 -0.08
CA LYS A 68 5.16 -19.83 -0.17
C LYS A 68 4.01 -19.55 -1.14
N CYS A 69 3.40 -18.37 -1.01
CA CYS A 69 2.34 -17.92 -1.90
C CYS A 69 2.79 -16.70 -2.72
N LYS A 70 3.26 -16.96 -3.94
CA LYS A 70 3.68 -15.90 -4.88
C LYS A 70 2.50 -15.10 -5.44
N GLY A 71 1.30 -15.70 -5.46
CA GLY A 71 0.06 -15.08 -5.92
C GLY A 71 -0.75 -14.40 -4.81
N ALA A 72 -0.24 -14.36 -3.57
CA ALA A 72 -0.98 -13.81 -2.44
C ALA A 72 -1.48 -12.39 -2.71
N ALA A 73 -2.71 -12.10 -2.31
CA ALA A 73 -3.20 -10.74 -2.28
C ALA A 73 -2.53 -9.99 -1.13
N VAL A 74 -2.43 -8.67 -1.29
CA VAL A 74 -2.00 -7.76 -0.24
C VAL A 74 -2.88 -7.94 1.00
N ALA A 75 -4.19 -8.18 0.82
CA ALA A 75 -5.13 -8.50 1.90
C ALA A 75 -4.70 -9.67 2.80
N ASP A 76 -4.16 -10.71 2.17
CA ASP A 76 -3.83 -11.97 2.82
C ASP A 76 -2.44 -11.93 3.48
N SER A 77 -1.67 -10.86 3.22
CA SER A 77 -0.30 -10.71 3.71
C SER A 77 -0.22 -9.96 5.05
N PHE A 78 -1.37 -9.65 5.68
CA PHE A 78 -1.44 -8.97 6.96
C PHE A 78 -2.39 -9.65 7.94
N LEU A 79 -1.96 -9.69 9.19
CA LEU A 79 -2.80 -10.01 10.35
C LEU A 79 -3.01 -8.76 11.19
N PHE A 80 -4.27 -8.49 11.52
CA PHE A 80 -4.61 -7.45 12.49
C PHE A 80 -4.67 -8.08 13.88
N SER A 81 -3.68 -7.78 14.73
CA SER A 81 -3.60 -8.31 16.10
C SER A 81 -3.19 -7.20 17.07
N ASN A 82 -3.80 -7.16 18.26
CA ASN A 82 -3.47 -6.18 19.31
C ASN A 82 -3.47 -4.70 18.84
N ASN A 83 -4.45 -4.31 18.00
CA ASN A 83 -4.52 -2.99 17.37
C ASN A 83 -3.32 -2.62 16.46
N MET A 84 -2.49 -3.59 16.08
CA MET A 84 -1.37 -3.42 15.17
C MET A 84 -1.53 -4.29 13.93
N LEU A 85 -1.14 -3.73 12.79
CA LEU A 85 -1.06 -4.46 11.52
C LEU A 85 0.31 -5.15 11.46
N ASN A 86 0.30 -6.48 11.48
CA ASN A 86 1.50 -7.31 11.38
C ASN A 86 1.56 -7.97 10.01
N TRP A 87 2.75 -8.04 9.43
CA TRP A 87 2.99 -8.77 8.20
C TRP A 87 2.98 -10.27 8.47
N ASP A 88 2.15 -10.99 7.74
CA ASP A 88 2.05 -12.46 7.79
C ASP A 88 2.44 -13.04 6.44
N VAL A 89 3.72 -12.89 6.11
CA VAL A 89 4.26 -13.43 4.86
C VAL A 89 4.86 -14.79 5.15
N GLU A 90 4.14 -15.84 4.76
CA GLU A 90 4.66 -17.20 4.86
C GLU A 90 5.74 -17.43 3.79
N PHE A 91 6.95 -17.73 4.25
CA PHE A 91 8.05 -18.18 3.41
C PHE A 91 8.13 -19.70 3.44
N THR A 92 8.33 -20.32 2.29
CA THR A 92 8.71 -21.72 2.18
C THR A 92 10.08 -21.86 2.87
N ARG A 93 10.09 -22.45 4.06
CA ARG A 93 11.32 -22.96 4.65
C ARG A 93 11.72 -24.19 3.86
N ASP A 94 12.44 -24.00 2.75
CA ASP A 94 13.15 -25.12 2.14
C ASP A 94 14.65 -24.90 2.20
N LEU A 95 15.25 -25.65 3.13
CA LEU A 95 16.54 -26.29 2.93
C LEU A 95 16.35 -27.63 2.17
N GLN A 96 15.38 -27.72 1.24
CA GLN A 96 14.75 -28.95 0.67
C GLN A 96 13.48 -29.30 1.47
N ASP A 97 12.30 -29.34 0.87
CA ASP A 97 11.81 -30.47 0.08
C ASP A 97 10.46 -30.15 -0.61
N TRP A 98 10.32 -30.71 -1.82
CA TRP A 98 9.10 -30.98 -2.57
C TRP A 98 7.81 -31.14 -1.72
N GLU A 99 6.81 -30.26 -1.94
CA GLU A 99 5.38 -30.57 -2.19
C GLU A 99 4.49 -29.33 -1.98
N GLY A 100 3.81 -28.93 -3.05
CA GLY A 100 2.42 -28.43 -2.99
C GLY A 100 2.16 -26.97 -2.62
N CYS A 101 1.83 -26.18 -3.64
CA CYS A 101 0.62 -25.37 -3.61
C CYS A 101 -0.04 -25.41 -4.99
#